data_AF-A0A2A4J9C2-F1
#
_entry.id   AF-A0A2A4J9C2-F1
#
_cell.length_a   1.000
_cell.length_b   1.000
_cell.length_c   1.000
_cell.angle_alpha   90.00
_cell.angle_beta   90.00
_cell.angle_gamma   90.00
#
_symmetry.space_group_name_H-M   'P 1'
#
loop_
_entity.id
_entity.type
_entity.pdbx_description
1 polymer ?
#
loop_
_entity_poly.entity_id
_entity_poly.type
_entity_poly.pdbx_seq_one_letter_code
_entity_poly.pdbx_strand_id
1 'polypeptide(L)' 'AYSLAEPDGTTRIVEYTADKHNGFNAVVKRIGHAQHPQPHYDHHSSSGYYSHY' A
#
# COMPACT_ATOMS: atom_id res chain seq x y z
N ALA A 1 8.10 -17.67 12.80
CA ALA A 1 7.62 -16.64 11.85
C ALA A 1 6.35 -16.03 12.42
N TYR A 2 6.15 -14.72 12.24
CA TYR A 2 4.94 -14.03 12.64
C TYR A 2 4.22 -13.49 11.41
N SER A 3 2.89 -13.40 11.48
CA SER A 3 2.07 -12.80 10.43
C SER A 3 1.20 -11.68 11.00
N LEU A 4 0.99 -10.64 10.17
CA LEU A 4 0.12 -9.52 10.46
C LEU A 4 -0.77 -9.27 9.24
N ALA A 5 -2.08 -9.35 9.45
CA ALA A 5 -3.05 -8.87 8.46
C ALA A 5 -3.03 -7.33 8.45
N GLU A 6 -2.76 -6.74 7.30
CA GLU A 6 -2.71 -5.30 7.12
C GLU A 6 -4.08 -4.79 6.61
N PRO A 7 -4.49 -3.57 6.98
CA PRO A 7 -5.78 -3.01 6.58
C PRO A 7 -5.92 -2.78 5.07
N ASP A 8 -4.81 -2.74 4.33
CA ASP A 8 -4.81 -2.64 2.86
C ASP A 8 -5.10 -3.97 2.15
N GLY A 9 -5.43 -5.03 2.91
CA GLY A 9 -5.71 -6.36 2.39
C GLY A 9 -4.46 -7.21 2.15
N THR A 10 -3.26 -6.69 2.44
CA THR A 10 -2.03 -7.49 2.39
C THR A 10 -1.79 -8.23 3.71
N THR A 11 -0.91 -9.22 3.68
CA THR A 11 -0.37 -9.84 4.89
C THR A 11 1.14 -9.65 4.90
N ARG A 12 1.66 -9.17 6.03
CA ARG A 12 3.09 -9.12 6.30
C ARG A 12 3.51 -10.37 7.04
N ILE A 13 4.51 -11.07 6.52
CA ILE A 13 5.15 -12.22 7.15
C ILE A 13 6.56 -11.82 7.56
N VAL A 14 6.92 -12.06 8.81
CA VAL A 14 8.26 -11.80 9.32
C VAL A 14 8.91 -13.09 9.77
N GLU A 15 10.05 -13.40 9.16
CA GLU A 15 10.93 -14.51 9.50
C GLU A 15 12.12 -13.95 10.30
N TYR A 16 12.30 -14.44 11.51
CA TYR A 16 13.37 -14.01 12.40
C TYR A 16 14.44 -15.09 12.50
N THR A 17 15.70 -14.68 12.37
CA THR A 17 16.87 -15.50 12.65
C THR A 17 17.85 -14.72 13.51
N ALA A 18 18.60 -15.41 14.36
CA ALA A 18 19.64 -14.78 15.16
C ALA A 18 20.83 -15.74 15.32
N ASP A 19 22.03 -15.25 15.05
CA ASP A 19 23.26 -16.00 15.27
C ASP A 19 24.41 -15.08 15.75
N LYS A 20 25.53 -15.69 16.15
CA LYS A 20 26.67 -14.98 16.74
C LYS A 20 27.46 -14.12 15.75
N HIS A 21 27.38 -14.42 14.46
CA HIS A 21 28.19 -13.76 13.42
C HIS A 21 27.39 -12.65 12.71
N ASN A 22 26.12 -12.91 12.42
CA ASN A 22 25.24 -12.03 11.68
C ASN A 22 24.28 -11.24 12.58
N GLY A 23 24.26 -11.52 13.89
CA GLY A 23 23.35 -10.89 14.84
C GLY A 23 21.90 -11.25 14.55
N PHE A 24 20.99 -10.33 14.87
CA PHE A 24 19.56 -10.48 14.63
C PHE A 24 19.19 -10.05 13.21
N ASN A 25 18.41 -10.88 12.52
CA ASN A 25 17.88 -10.61 11.19
C ASN A 25 16.37 -10.81 11.15
N ALA A 26 15.69 -9.91 10.47
CA ALA A 26 14.25 -9.97 10.22
C ALA A 26 14.01 -9.86 8.71
N VAL A 27 13.59 -10.95 8.09
CA VAL A 27 13.19 -10.98 6.69
C VAL A 27 11.69 -10.73 6.61
N VAL A 28 11.30 -9.63 5.96
CA VAL A 28 9.91 -9.21 5.84
C VAL A 28 9.42 -9.47 4.43
N LYS A 29 8.32 -10.22 4.31
CA LYS A 29 7.62 -10.48 3.05
C LYS A 29 6.22 -9.89 3.12
N ARG A 30 5.75 -9.28 2.04
CA ARG A 30 4.37 -8.79 1.92
C ARG A 30 3.68 -9.54 0.79
N ILE A 31 2.55 -10.16 1.10
CA ILE A 31 1.77 -10.97 0.17
C ILE A 31 0.36 -10.38 0.01
N GLY A 32 -0.22 -10.56 -1.18
CA GLY A 32 -1.53 -10.01 -1.54
C GLY A 32 -1.46 -8.70 -2.34
N HIS A 33 -2.63 -8.16 -2.67
CA HIS A 33 -2.77 -6.93 -3.44
C HIS A 33 -3.19 -5.78 -2.52
N ALA A 34 -2.33 -4.78 -2.38
CA ALA A 34 -2.62 -3.61 -1.56
C ALA A 34 -3.70 -2.76 -2.22
N GLN A 35 -4.85 -2.65 -1.57
CA GLN A 35 -5.90 -1.73 -1.97
C GLN A 35 -5.65 -0.38 -1.31
N HIS A 36 -5.40 0.62 -2.15
CA HIS A 36 -5.31 2.01 -1.75
C HIS A 36 -6.30 2.81 -2.60
N PRO A 37 -7.01 3.79 -2.02
CA PRO A 37 -7.87 4.68 -2.78
C PRO A 37 -7.10 5.27 -3.95
N GLN A 38 -7.63 5.12 -5.16
CA GLN A 38 -7.06 5.82 -6.32
C GLN A 38 -7.37 7.31 -6.16
N PRO A 39 -6.38 8.20 -6.27
CA PRO A 39 -6.67 9.63 -6.30
C PRO A 39 -7.53 9.93 -7.53
N HIS A 40 -8.74 10.42 -7.31
CA HIS A 40 -9.60 10.94 -8.36
C HIS A 40 -9.06 12.33 -8.75
N TYR A 41 -8.43 12.44 -9.91
CA TYR A 41 -8.14 13.74 -10.51
C TYR A 41 -9.40 14.20 -11.24
N ASP A 42 -10.16 15.11 -10.62
CA ASP A 42 -11.29 15.77 -11.29
C ASP A 42 -10.77 16.64 -12.43
N HIS A 43 -10.84 16.12 -13.65
CA HIS A 43 -10.70 16.91 -14.87
C HIS A 43 -11.96 17.79 -15.01
N HIS A 44 -11.97 18.94 -14.33
CA HIS A 44 -12.92 20.01 -14.61
C HIS A 44 -12.74 20.50 -16.05
N SER A 45 -13.45 19.86 -16.99
CA SER A 45 -13.69 20.43 -18.31
C SER A 45 -14.48 21.72 -18.11
N SER A 46 -13.81 22.85 -18.35
CA SER A 46 -14.41 24.15 -18.57
C SER A 46 -15.35 24.07 -19.78
N SER A 47 -16.58 23.58 -19.56
CA SER A 47 -17.69 23.60 -20.49
C SER A 47 -18.61 24.75 -20.10
N GLY A 48 -18.11 25.98 -20.24
CA GLY A 48 -18.90 27.20 -20.13
C GLY A 48 -19.50 27.55 -21.49
N TYR A 49 -20.57 26.86 -21.89
CA TYR A 49 -21.41 27.27 -23.01
C TYR A 49 -22.45 28.31 -22.54
N TYR A 50 -22.50 29.44 -23.26
CA TYR A 50 -23.60 30.42 -23.44
C TYR A 50 -24.27 31.06 -22.20
N SER A 51 -24.10 32.37 -22.07
CA SER A 51 -25.16 33.26 -21.56
C SER A 51 -25.44 34.35 -22.58
N HIS A 52 -26.63 34.27 -23.19
CA HIS A 52 -27.42 35.39 -23.69
C HIS A 52 -27.57 36.43 -22.54
N TYR A 53 -27.68 37.75 -22.69
CA TYR A 53 -28.17 38.65 -23.75
C TYR A 53 -27.25 39.87 -23.83
#